data_AF-A0A6A5BYF3-F1
#
_entry.id   AF-A0A6A5BYF3-F1
#
_cell.length_a   1.000
_cell.length_b   1.000
_cell.length_c   1.000
_cell.angle_alpha   90.00
_cell.angle_beta   90.00
_cell.angle_gamma   90.00
#
_symmetry.space_group_name_H-M   'P 1'
#
loop_
_entity.id
_entity.type
_entity.pdbx_description
1 polymer ?
#
loop_
_entity_poly.entity_id
_entity_poly.type
_entity_poly.pdbx_seq_one_letter_code
_entity_poly.pdbx_strand_id
1 'polypeptide(L)'
;MNGLLLPGGAIDLVDHSTHEFTPYLMSQQLIVRWEIEAFHSKQDYFPIWGTCIGMLSLALSLANDSSVMESGFDSENMAILLDFTVNNQELLYNTRMFSLESAPLGDMLNLIQTLGAKNVTFNAHKDGISIDKWLGNE
;
A
#
# COMPACT_ATOMS: atom_id res chain seq x y z
N MET A 1 16.12 -2.25 14.08
CA MET A 1 14.79 -2.80 13.71
C MET A 1 15.00 -3.74 12.53
N ASN A 2 14.09 -4.66 12.25
CA ASN A 2 14.19 -5.60 11.11
C ASN A 2 13.06 -5.40 10.08
N GLY A 3 12.33 -4.31 10.21
CA GLY A 3 11.19 -3.94 9.40
C GLY A 3 10.39 -2.84 10.09
N LEU A 4 9.48 -2.23 9.34
CA LEU A 4 8.58 -1.18 9.82
C LEU A 4 7.14 -1.47 9.35
N LEU A 5 6.20 -1.36 10.28
CA LEU A 5 4.76 -1.37 10.00
C LEU A 5 4.21 0.06 10.16
N LEU A 6 3.63 0.58 9.10
CA LEU A 6 2.84 1.81 9.09
C LEU A 6 1.36 1.44 9.23
N PRO A 7 0.75 1.60 10.42
CA PRO A 7 -0.60 1.14 10.68
C PRO A 7 -1.65 2.02 10.01
N GLY A 8 -2.91 1.57 10.09
CA GLY A 8 -4.07 2.41 9.83
C GLY A 8 -4.22 3.54 10.86
N GLY A 9 -5.06 4.52 10.56
CA GLY A 9 -5.31 5.67 11.42
C GLY A 9 -6.16 6.71 10.72
N ALA A 10 -6.38 7.83 11.41
CA ALA A 10 -7.17 8.98 10.94
C ALA A 10 -6.42 10.29 11.15
N ILE A 11 -5.09 10.26 10.97
CA ILE A 11 -4.22 11.45 11.04
C ILE A 11 -4.09 12.04 9.65
N ASP A 12 -4.06 13.35 9.52
CA ASP A 12 -3.89 13.98 8.21
C ASP A 12 -2.45 13.77 7.69
N LEU A 13 -2.33 13.31 6.45
CA LEU A 13 -1.04 13.19 5.75
C LEU A 13 -0.64 14.49 5.04
N VAL A 14 -1.62 15.31 4.69
CA VAL A 14 -1.49 16.55 3.93
C VAL A 14 -2.34 17.62 4.60
N ASP A 15 -1.83 18.84 4.71
CA ASP A 15 -2.63 19.99 5.11
C ASP A 15 -3.62 20.34 4.00
N HIS A 16 -4.92 20.32 4.30
CA HIS A 16 -5.97 20.54 3.29
C HIS A 16 -6.01 21.97 2.72
N SER A 17 -5.35 22.94 3.37
CA SER A 17 -5.31 24.34 2.93
C SER A 17 -4.08 24.68 2.11
N THR A 18 -2.92 24.10 2.46
CA THR A 18 -1.64 24.37 1.79
C THR A 18 -1.21 23.28 0.82
N HIS A 19 -1.83 22.11 0.90
CA HIS A 19 -1.41 20.88 0.21
C HIS A 19 0.01 20.40 0.56
N GLU A 20 0.57 20.89 1.67
CA GLU A 20 1.88 20.49 2.17
C GLU A 20 1.79 19.20 2.99
N PHE A 21 2.85 18.38 2.96
CA PHE A 21 2.93 17.18 3.79
C PHE A 21 2.99 17.53 5.28
N THR A 22 2.28 16.75 6.11
CA THR A 22 2.34 16.94 7.56
C THR A 22 3.66 16.42 8.13
N PRO A 23 4.11 16.88 9.32
CA PRO A 23 5.30 16.34 9.98
C PRO A 23 5.24 14.82 10.21
N TYR A 24 4.03 14.28 10.35
CA TYR A 24 3.78 12.84 10.45
C TYR A 24 4.22 12.12 9.16
N LEU A 25 3.74 12.55 8.00
CA LEU A 25 4.14 11.99 6.71
C LEU A 25 5.63 12.23 6.43
N MET A 26 6.15 13.44 6.71
CA MET A 26 7.57 13.76 6.51
C MET A 26 8.50 12.83 7.29
N SER A 27 8.11 12.44 8.52
CA SER A 27 8.88 11.48 9.33
C SER A 27 8.92 10.10 8.67
N GLN A 28 7.81 9.67 8.07
CA GLN A 28 7.74 8.39 7.35
C GLN A 28 8.53 8.44 6.04
N GLN A 29 8.45 9.55 5.31
CA GLN A 29 9.24 9.82 4.11
C GLN A 29 10.75 9.71 4.37
N LEU A 30 11.23 10.24 5.49
CA LEU A 30 12.63 10.12 5.89
C LEU A 30 13.05 8.65 6.05
N ILE A 31 12.22 7.83 6.71
CA ILE A 31 12.52 6.41 6.88
C ILE A 31 12.51 5.70 5.53
N VAL A 32 11.46 5.88 4.70
CA VAL A 32 11.38 5.30 3.36
C VAL A 32 12.61 5.65 2.52
N ARG A 33 13.04 6.91 2.55
CA ARG A 33 14.24 7.37 1.83
C ARG A 33 15.52 6.70 2.36
N TRP A 34 15.69 6.63 3.68
CA TRP A 34 16.85 5.96 4.27
C TRP A 34 16.93 4.48 3.92
N GLU A 35 15.79 3.77 3.89
CA GLU A 35 15.79 2.35 3.53
C GLU A 35 16.11 2.13 2.04
N ILE A 36 15.63 3.02 1.15
CA ILE A 36 16.05 3.00 -0.27
C ILE A 36 17.56 3.25 -0.40
N GLU A 37 18.09 4.25 0.31
CA GLU A 37 19.53 4.56 0.33
C GLU A 37 20.37 3.39 0.89
N ALA A 38 19.89 2.73 1.95
CA ALA A 38 20.55 1.58 2.56
C ALA A 38 20.56 0.36 1.63
N PHE A 39 19.45 0.09 0.95
CA PHE A 39 19.37 -0.96 -0.06
C PHE A 39 20.35 -0.71 -1.21
N HIS A 40 20.37 0.50 -1.78
CA HIS A 40 21.28 0.82 -2.88
C HIS A 40 22.77 0.81 -2.47
N SER A 41 23.11 1.29 -1.27
CA SER A 41 24.50 1.42 -0.84
C SER A 41 25.10 0.13 -0.28
N LYS A 42 24.29 -0.72 0.36
CA LYS A 42 24.77 -1.87 1.13
C LYS A 42 24.01 -3.17 0.87
N GLN A 43 22.99 -3.15 0.00
CA GLN A 43 22.05 -4.26 -0.17
C GLN A 43 21.39 -4.67 1.16
N ASP A 44 21.22 -3.70 2.06
CA ASP A 44 20.57 -3.91 3.34
C ASP A 44 19.06 -3.99 3.12
N TYR A 45 18.48 -5.16 3.37
CA TYR A 45 17.07 -5.42 3.11
C TYR A 45 16.23 -5.12 4.35
N PHE A 46 15.36 -4.12 4.25
CA PHE A 46 14.47 -3.70 5.32
C PHE A 46 13.02 -3.59 4.81
N PRO A 47 12.11 -4.51 5.20
CA PRO A 47 10.74 -4.48 4.73
C PRO A 47 9.93 -3.35 5.40
N ILE A 48 9.19 -2.60 4.59
CA ILE A 48 8.19 -1.65 5.06
C ILE A 48 6.80 -2.13 4.61
N TRP A 49 5.85 -2.20 5.55
CA TRP A 49 4.46 -2.56 5.30
C TRP A 49 3.54 -1.40 5.64
N GLY A 50 2.61 -1.06 4.75
CA GLY A 50 1.58 -0.05 4.98
C GLY A 50 0.18 -0.62 4.98
N THR A 51 -0.64 -0.30 5.99
CA THR A 51 -2.04 -0.71 6.09
C THR A 51 -2.94 0.52 6.13
N CYS A 52 -4.00 0.55 5.31
CA CYS A 52 -4.93 1.69 5.21
C CYS A 52 -4.14 2.99 4.97
N ILE A 53 -4.19 3.97 5.88
CA ILE A 53 -3.44 5.22 5.76
C ILE A 53 -1.92 5.00 5.63
N GLY A 54 -1.37 3.93 6.20
CA GLY A 54 0.04 3.59 6.03
C GLY A 54 0.40 3.20 4.59
N MET A 55 -0.54 2.64 3.81
CA MET A 55 -0.34 2.41 2.37
C MET A 55 -0.33 3.73 1.61
N LEU A 56 -1.26 4.63 1.93
CA LEU A 56 -1.33 5.96 1.34
C LEU A 56 -0.08 6.79 1.66
N SER A 57 0.43 6.72 2.89
CA SER A 57 1.71 7.32 3.28
C SER A 57 2.87 6.83 2.43
N LEU A 58 2.96 5.52 2.15
CA LEU A 58 4.01 4.96 1.30
C LEU A 58 3.91 5.51 -0.13
N ALA A 59 2.71 5.51 -0.71
CA ALA A 59 2.48 6.02 -2.05
C ALA A 59 2.85 7.50 -2.17
N LEU A 60 2.40 8.35 -1.22
CA LEU A 60 2.77 9.76 -1.16
C LEU A 60 4.27 9.96 -0.93
N SER A 61 4.92 9.09 -0.15
CA SER A 61 6.35 9.16 0.09
C SER A 61 7.18 8.86 -1.16
N LEU A 62 6.73 7.91 -1.98
CA LEU A 62 7.40 7.51 -3.21
C LEU A 62 7.11 8.48 -4.36
N ALA A 63 5.88 8.98 -4.47
CA ALA A 63 5.49 9.99 -5.45
C ALA A 63 6.15 11.35 -5.17
N ASN A 64 6.35 11.69 -3.88
CA ASN A 64 6.73 13.02 -3.45
C ASN A 64 5.81 14.12 -4.02
N ASP A 65 4.53 13.79 -4.19
CA ASP A 65 3.47 14.67 -4.67
C ASP A 65 2.18 14.38 -3.89
N SER A 66 1.58 15.41 -3.28
CA SER A 66 0.31 15.29 -2.58
C SER A 66 -0.89 15.20 -3.53
N SER A 67 -0.73 15.57 -4.80
CA SER A 67 -1.79 15.61 -5.80
C SER A 67 -2.27 14.24 -6.30
N VAL A 68 -1.53 13.17 -5.98
CA VAL A 68 -1.90 11.79 -6.31
C VAL A 68 -2.99 11.23 -5.38
N MET A 69 -3.15 11.83 -4.19
CA MET A 69 -4.21 11.47 -3.25
C MET A 69 -5.52 12.17 -3.64
N GLU A 70 -6.61 11.42 -3.55
CA GLU A 70 -7.96 11.91 -3.78
C GLU A 70 -8.83 11.58 -2.56
N SER A 71 -9.81 12.44 -2.29
CA SER A 71 -10.79 12.29 -1.21
C SER A 71 -12.18 12.05 -1.78
N GLY A 72 -13.05 11.42 -0.98
CA GLY A 72 -14.46 11.23 -1.32
C GLY A 72 -14.81 9.83 -1.82
N PHE A 73 -13.93 8.85 -1.58
CA PHE A 73 -14.26 7.45 -1.82
C PHE A 73 -15.34 6.98 -0.85
N ASP A 74 -16.39 6.34 -1.39
CA ASP A 74 -17.45 5.69 -0.59
C ASP A 74 -17.01 4.28 -0.20
N SER A 75 -16.02 4.21 0.69
CA SER A 75 -15.34 2.98 1.09
C SER A 75 -15.29 2.78 2.61
N GLU A 76 -16.24 3.36 3.33
CA GLU A 76 -16.33 3.24 4.78
C GLU A 76 -17.20 2.05 5.21
N ASN A 77 -16.70 1.30 6.20
CA ASN A 77 -17.43 0.22 6.87
C ASN A 77 -18.00 -0.83 5.90
N MET A 78 -17.20 -1.24 4.92
CA MET A 78 -17.61 -2.23 3.94
C MET A 78 -16.55 -3.32 3.75
N ALA A 79 -17.01 -4.52 3.40
CA ALA A 79 -16.14 -5.59 2.94
C ALA A 79 -16.27 -5.72 1.43
N ILE A 80 -15.14 -5.78 0.73
CA ILE A 80 -15.09 -5.96 -0.74
C ILE A 80 -14.11 -7.08 -1.10
N LEU A 81 -14.27 -7.61 -2.30
CA LEU A 81 -13.30 -8.50 -2.93
C LEU A 81 -12.10 -7.70 -3.47
N LEU A 82 -10.98 -8.37 -3.72
CA LEU A 82 -9.87 -7.81 -4.48
C LEU A 82 -10.08 -8.09 -5.97
N ASP A 83 -10.09 -7.04 -6.77
CA ASP A 83 -10.00 -7.17 -8.22
C ASP A 83 -8.51 -7.29 -8.60
N PHE A 84 -8.06 -8.52 -8.88
CA PHE A 84 -6.67 -8.77 -9.21
C PHE A 84 -6.38 -8.31 -10.64
N THR A 85 -5.31 -7.53 -10.82
CA THR A 85 -4.89 -7.00 -12.12
C THR A 85 -4.24 -8.04 -13.03
N VAL A 86 -3.91 -9.22 -12.49
CA VAL A 86 -3.26 -10.32 -13.20
C VAL A 86 -3.90 -11.65 -12.82
N ASN A 87 -3.70 -12.68 -13.66
CA ASN A 87 -4.25 -14.00 -13.42
C ASN A 87 -3.52 -14.74 -12.27
N ASN A 88 -4.11 -15.85 -11.82
CA ASN A 88 -3.54 -16.65 -10.71
C ASN A 88 -2.11 -17.13 -10.95
N GLN A 89 -1.73 -17.44 -12.19
CA GLN A 89 -0.37 -17.89 -12.49
C GLN A 89 0.62 -16.74 -12.26
N GLU A 90 0.29 -15.54 -12.70
CA GLU A 90 1.12 -14.36 -12.47
C GLU A 90 1.16 -13.97 -10.98
N LEU A 91 0.05 -14.07 -10.25
CA LEU A 91 0.05 -13.86 -8.80
C LEU A 91 1.02 -14.80 -8.08
N LEU A 92 0.97 -16.10 -8.40
CA LEU A 92 1.74 -17.14 -7.70
C LEU A 92 3.23 -17.12 -8.00
N TYR A 93 3.62 -16.76 -9.22
CA TYR A 93 5.00 -16.91 -9.69
C TYR A 93 5.73 -15.58 -9.93
N ASN A 94 5.01 -14.47 -10.12
CA ASN A 94 5.61 -13.16 -10.43
C ASN A 94 5.45 -12.14 -9.30
N THR A 95 4.68 -12.42 -8.25
CA THR A 95 4.58 -11.55 -7.06
C THR A 95 5.30 -12.17 -5.87
N ARG A 96 5.80 -11.32 -4.96
CA ARG A 96 6.37 -11.79 -3.68
C ARG A 96 5.29 -12.01 -2.61
N MET A 97 4.20 -11.25 -2.64
CA MET A 97 3.16 -11.28 -1.61
C MET A 97 2.32 -12.56 -1.66
N PHE A 98 1.98 -13.02 -2.87
CA PHE A 98 1.18 -14.23 -3.08
C PHE A 98 2.03 -15.41 -3.58
N SER A 99 3.33 -15.40 -3.26
CA SER A 99 4.27 -16.41 -3.74
C SER A 99 4.12 -17.75 -3.01
N LEU A 100 4.53 -18.83 -3.68
CA LEU A 100 4.59 -20.18 -3.10
C LEU A 100 5.68 -20.36 -2.02
N GLU A 101 6.54 -19.36 -1.83
CA GLU A 101 7.46 -19.33 -0.68
C GLU A 101 6.73 -19.00 0.63
N SER A 102 5.57 -18.33 0.54
CA SER A 102 4.79 -17.89 1.69
C SER A 102 3.80 -18.93 2.21
N ALA A 103 3.28 -19.80 1.34
CA ALA A 103 2.36 -20.89 1.70
C ALA A 103 2.29 -21.99 0.61
N PRO A 104 1.85 -23.22 0.96
CA PRO A 104 1.61 -24.28 -0.02
C PRO A 104 0.61 -23.89 -1.12
N LEU A 105 0.76 -24.48 -2.31
CA LEU A 105 -0.06 -24.16 -3.49
C LEU A 105 -1.57 -24.22 -3.22
N GLY A 106 -2.05 -25.26 -2.54
CA GLY A 106 -3.47 -25.41 -2.24
C GLY A 106 -4.02 -24.29 -1.36
N ASP A 107 -3.26 -23.90 -0.33
CA ASP A 107 -3.65 -22.82 0.59
C ASP A 107 -3.60 -21.46 -0.09
N MET A 108 -2.56 -21.21 -0.89
CA MET A 108 -2.43 -19.94 -1.63
C MET A 108 -3.52 -19.78 -2.69
N LEU A 109 -3.86 -20.85 -3.42
CA LEU A 109 -4.98 -20.82 -4.37
C LEU A 109 -6.32 -20.55 -3.67
N ASN A 110 -6.56 -21.18 -2.52
CA ASN A 110 -7.76 -20.93 -1.72
C ASN A 110 -7.81 -19.49 -1.19
N LEU A 111 -6.67 -18.93 -0.78
CA LEU A 111 -6.55 -17.53 -0.36
C LEU A 111 -6.86 -16.58 -1.52
N ILE A 112 -6.20 -16.74 -2.67
CA ILE A 112 -6.43 -15.91 -3.87
C ILE A 112 -7.90 -16.00 -4.30
N GLN A 113 -8.47 -17.22 -4.35
CA GLN A 113 -9.87 -17.40 -4.70
C GLN A 113 -10.82 -16.72 -3.69
N THR A 114 -10.51 -16.82 -2.40
CA THR A 114 -11.32 -16.18 -1.35
C THR A 114 -11.26 -14.66 -1.45
N LEU A 115 -10.06 -14.09 -1.63
CA LEU A 115 -9.88 -12.65 -1.81
C LEU A 115 -10.54 -12.13 -3.09
N GLY A 116 -10.46 -12.88 -4.20
CA GLY A 116 -10.98 -12.46 -5.50
C GLY A 116 -12.48 -12.69 -5.71
N ALA A 117 -13.11 -13.57 -4.92
CA ALA A 117 -14.51 -13.94 -5.12
C ALA A 117 -15.44 -13.62 -3.94
N LYS A 118 -14.91 -13.22 -2.78
CA LYS A 118 -15.71 -12.94 -1.58
C LYS A 118 -15.39 -11.56 -1.02
N ASN A 119 -16.41 -10.93 -0.46
CA ASN A 119 -16.28 -9.67 0.25
C ASN A 119 -15.64 -9.89 1.62
N VAL A 120 -14.30 -10.02 1.65
CA VAL A 120 -13.52 -10.36 2.86
C VAL A 120 -12.46 -9.33 3.21
N THR A 121 -12.25 -8.29 2.39
CA THR A 121 -11.30 -7.22 2.68
C THR A 121 -12.02 -6.00 3.23
N PHE A 122 -11.73 -5.67 4.50
CA PHE A 122 -12.40 -4.56 5.20
C PHE A 122 -11.83 -3.22 4.75
N ASN A 123 -12.71 -2.32 4.34
CA ASN A 123 -12.41 -0.95 3.95
C ASN A 123 -13.11 0.01 4.93
N ALA A 124 -12.32 0.98 5.41
CA ALA A 124 -12.74 2.03 6.32
C ALA A 124 -11.89 3.29 6.07
N HIS A 125 -11.93 3.78 4.83
CA HIS A 125 -11.16 4.95 4.40
C HIS A 125 -12.01 5.82 3.47
N LYS A 126 -11.69 7.12 3.43
CA LYS A 126 -12.30 8.13 2.54
C LYS A 126 -11.33 8.67 1.50
N ASP A 127 -10.05 8.43 1.73
CA ASP A 127 -8.94 8.91 0.92
C ASP A 127 -8.24 7.73 0.27
N GLY A 128 -7.88 7.89 -0.99
CA GLY A 128 -7.26 6.84 -1.79
C GLY A 128 -6.53 7.40 -2.99
N ILE A 129 -6.15 6.51 -3.90
CA ILE A 129 -5.51 6.85 -5.17
C ILE A 129 -6.29 6.11 -6.25
N SER A 130 -6.91 6.85 -7.18
CA SER A 130 -7.55 6.20 -8.33
C SER A 130 -6.52 5.55 -9.25
N ILE A 131 -6.98 4.62 -10.10
CA ILE A 131 -6.12 3.99 -11.10
C ILE A 131 -5.51 5.05 -12.04
N ASP A 132 -6.27 6.08 -12.40
CA ASP A 132 -5.78 7.16 -13.27
C ASP A 132 -4.66 7.96 -12.60
N LYS A 133 -4.80 8.30 -11.32
CA LYS A 133 -3.72 8.96 -10.55
C LYS A 133 -2.52 8.06 -10.35
N TRP A 134 -2.73 6.77 -10.13
CA TRP A 134 -1.65 5.79 -9.97
C TRP A 134 -0.81 5.65 -11.24
N LEU A 135 -1.46 5.50 -12.40
CA LEU A 135 -0.78 5.33 -13.70
C LEU A 135 -0.22 6.65 -14.25
N GLY A 136 -0.81 7.79 -13.88
CA GLY A 136 -0.33 9.11 -14.30
C GLY A 136 0.87 9.64 -13.52
N ASN A 137 1.34 8.90 -12.52
CA ASN A 137 2.46 9.27 -11.64
C ASN A 137 3.81 8.66 -12.10
N GLU A 138 4.00 8.51 -13.41
CA GLU A 138 5.26 8.10 -14.05
C GLU A 138 6.19 9.27 -14.37
#